data_AF-A0A955SNS6-F1
#
_entry.id   AF-A0A955SNS6-F1
#
_cell.length_a   1.000
_cell.length_b   1.000
_cell.length_c   1.000
_cell.angle_alpha   90.00
_cell.angle_beta   90.00
_cell.angle_gamma   90.00
#
_symmetry.space_group_name_H-M   'P 1'
#
loop_
_entity.id
_entity.type
_entity.pdbx_description
1 polymer ?
#
loop_
_entity_poly.entity_id
_entity_poly.type
_entity_poly.pdbx_seq_one_letter_code
_entity_poly.pdbx_strand_id
1 'polypeptide(L)' 'MRPKSTILLPFLLFGGILITATVQAAPKINVDERVHFYGVQYLDEVRSVSHTFYLTNEGDETLVITGTHP' A
#
# COMPACT_ATOMS: atom_id res chain seq x y z
N MET A 1 -51.40 41.62 27.07
CA MET A 1 -50.05 41.31 26.55
C MET A 1 -49.48 40.11 27.31
N ARG A 2 -49.15 39.02 26.61
CA ARG A 2 -48.34 37.88 27.10
C ARG A 2 -47.44 37.45 25.94
N PRO A 3 -46.11 37.34 26.09
CA PRO A 3 -45.28 36.79 25.04
C PRO A 3 -45.45 35.27 25.04
N LYS A 4 -45.82 34.68 23.89
CA LYS A 4 -45.64 33.24 23.68
C LYS A 4 -44.22 33.03 23.18
N SER A 5 -43.30 32.84 24.11
CA SER A 5 -41.98 32.28 23.85
C SER A 5 -42.13 30.80 23.52
N THR A 6 -42.10 30.45 22.24
CA THR A 6 -41.94 29.05 21.83
C THR A 6 -40.58 28.91 21.15
N ILE A 7 -39.74 28.14 21.82
CA ILE A 7 -38.33 27.84 21.59
C ILE A 7 -38.09 27.42 20.13
N LEU A 8 -37.24 28.17 19.43
CA LEU A 8 -36.52 27.69 18.25
C LEU A 8 -35.46 26.72 18.76
N LEU A 9 -35.67 25.44 18.55
CA LEU A 9 -34.69 24.40 18.85
C LEU A 9 -33.66 24.39 17.70
N PRO A 10 -32.38 24.79 17.89
CA PRO A 10 -31.39 24.61 16.86
C PRO A 10 -30.99 23.13 16.81
N PHE A 11 -31.74 22.34 16.04
CA PHE A 11 -31.21 21.11 15.45
C PHE A 11 -30.17 21.52 14.40
N LEU A 12 -28.89 21.56 14.77
CA LEU A 12 -27.73 21.34 13.89
C LEU A 12 -26.42 21.58 14.67
N LEU A 13 -26.24 20.83 15.75
CA LEU A 13 -24.94 20.69 16.42
C LEU A 13 -24.63 19.22 16.75
N PHE A 14 -24.97 18.34 15.81
CA PHE A 14 -24.22 17.10 15.63
C PHE A 14 -23.40 17.35 14.36
N GLY A 15 -22.16 17.81 14.49
CA GLY A 15 -21.11 16.94 15.00
C GLY A 15 -20.82 15.80 14.01
N GLY A 16 -21.10 15.99 12.72
CA GLY A 16 -20.54 15.18 11.66
C GLY A 16 -19.04 15.41 11.61
N ILE A 17 -18.31 14.78 12.52
CA ILE A 17 -16.90 14.52 12.32
C ILE A 17 -16.85 13.63 11.08
N LEU A 18 -16.59 14.22 9.92
CA LEU A 18 -16.10 13.48 8.77
C LEU A 18 -14.81 12.82 9.23
N ILE A 19 -14.89 11.57 9.66
CA ILE A 19 -13.74 10.70 9.75
C ILE A 19 -13.36 10.43 8.29
N THR A 20 -12.51 11.28 7.72
CA THR A 20 -11.81 10.91 6.51
C THR A 20 -10.89 9.77 6.92
N ALA A 21 -11.24 8.55 6.51
CA ALA A 21 -10.31 7.45 6.57
C ALA A 21 -9.15 7.85 5.67
N THR A 22 -8.03 8.26 6.25
CA THR A 22 -6.80 8.43 5.49
C THR A 22 -6.38 7.02 5.11
N VAL A 23 -6.73 6.58 3.90
CA VAL A 23 -6.04 5.48 3.25
C VAL A 23 -4.60 5.95 3.18
N GLN A 24 -3.79 5.44 4.10
CA GLN A 24 -2.37 5.75 4.15
C GLN A 24 -1.79 5.18 2.87
N ALA A 25 -1.61 6.06 1.88
CA ALA A 25 -0.87 5.75 0.68
C ALA A 25 0.49 5.23 1.16
N ALA A 26 0.81 3.99 0.79
CA ALA A 26 2.06 3.36 1.16
C ALA A 26 2.60 2.67 -0.09
N PRO A 27 3.92 2.62 -0.28
CA PRO A 27 4.49 1.85 -1.36
C PRO A 27 4.16 0.37 -1.13
N LYS A 28 3.74 -0.31 -2.20
CA LYS A 28 3.34 -1.74 -2.13
C LYS A 28 4.06 -2.47 -3.23
N ILE A 29 5.04 -3.28 -2.86
CA ILE A 29 5.79 -4.09 -3.81
C ILE A 29 5.07 -5.43 -4.07
N ASN A 30 4.83 -5.71 -5.35
CA ASN A 30 4.47 -7.03 -5.83
C ASN A 30 5.67 -7.64 -6.55
N VAL A 31 5.95 -8.90 -6.25
CA VAL A 31 7.06 -9.68 -6.81
C VAL A 31 6.42 -10.87 -7.49
N ASP A 32 6.59 -10.98 -8.81
CA ASP A 32 5.97 -12.04 -9.59
C ASP A 32 6.53 -13.43 -9.25
N GLU A 33 7.84 -13.52 -9.00
CA GLU A 33 8.54 -14.71 -8.56
C GLU A 33 9.46 -14.40 -7.37
N ARG A 34 9.12 -14.96 -6.20
CA ARG A 34 9.91 -14.78 -4.97
C ARG A 34 10.99 -15.85 -4.80
N VAL A 35 10.83 -16.98 -5.45
CA VAL A 35 11.72 -18.14 -5.35
C VAL A 35 11.83 -18.76 -6.73
N HIS A 36 13.06 -18.81 -7.26
CA HIS A 36 13.36 -19.49 -8.51
C HIS A 36 14.27 -20.70 -8.24
N PHE A 37 13.96 -21.85 -8.86
CA PHE A 37 14.77 -23.07 -8.75
C PHE A 37 15.51 -23.34 -10.07
N TYR A 38 16.83 -23.26 -10.04
CA TYR A 38 17.69 -23.46 -11.21
C TYR A 38 17.88 -24.93 -11.63
N GLY A 39 17.28 -25.89 -10.93
CA GLY A 39 17.42 -27.31 -11.24
C GLY A 39 18.75 -27.93 -10.80
N VAL A 40 18.89 -29.24 -11.06
CA VAL A 40 20.17 -29.97 -11.02
C VAL A 40 20.81 -29.95 -12.40
N GLN A 41 21.09 -28.75 -12.95
CA GLN A 41 21.76 -28.64 -14.24
C GLN A 41 23.25 -28.32 -14.06
N TYR A 42 24.03 -29.39 -14.28
CA TYR A 42 25.45 -29.46 -14.64
C TYR A 42 26.48 -29.15 -13.54
N LEU A 43 26.77 -30.17 -12.73
CA LEU A 43 27.95 -30.23 -11.85
C LEU A 43 29.29 -30.38 -12.60
N ASP A 44 29.27 -30.57 -13.93
CA ASP A 44 30.48 -30.90 -14.71
C ASP A 44 30.93 -29.81 -15.71
N GLU A 45 30.15 -28.77 -15.97
CA GLU A 45 30.56 -27.66 -16.85
C GLU A 45 30.11 -26.32 -16.28
N VAL A 46 31.06 -25.39 -16.09
CA VAL A 46 30.76 -24.02 -15.64
C VAL A 46 29.93 -23.32 -16.72
N ARG A 47 28.61 -23.33 -16.54
CA ARG A 47 27.66 -22.61 -17.39
C ARG A 47 27.02 -21.50 -16.57
N SER A 48 27.10 -20.27 -17.08
CA SER A 48 26.42 -19.12 -16.46
C SER A 48 24.91 -19.33 -16.58
N VAL A 49 24.20 -19.17 -15.46
CA VAL A 49 22.74 -19.20 -15.44
C VAL A 49 22.24 -17.81 -15.12
N SER A 50 21.29 -17.32 -15.90
CA SER A 50 20.66 -16.01 -15.71
C SER A 50 19.16 -16.20 -15.58
N HIS A 51 18.56 -15.43 -14.68
CA HIS A 51 17.13 -15.43 -14.45
C HIS A 51 16.63 -14.00 -14.25
N THR A 52 15.44 -13.72 -14.76
CA THR A 52 14.81 -12.39 -14.72
C THR A 52 13.46 -12.52 -14.03
N PHE A 53 13.22 -11.68 -13.03
CA PHE A 53 11.94 -11.52 -12.36
C PHE A 53 11.51 -10.05 -12.41
N TYR A 54 10.23 -9.78 -12.18
CA TYR A 54 9.63 -8.47 -12.28
C TYR A 54 9.11 -7.98 -10.93
N LEU A 55 9.32 -6.68 -10.69
CA LEU A 55 8.84 -5.97 -9.52
C LEU A 55 7.87 -4.88 -9.97
N THR A 56 6.69 -4.85 -9.36
CA THR A 56 5.67 -3.83 -9.61
C THR A 56 5.38 -3.07 -8.33
N ASN A 57 5.42 -1.75 -8.38
CA ASN A 57 4.88 -0.91 -7.30
C ASN A 57 3.38 -0.72 -7.54
N GLU A 58 2.56 -1.41 -6.75
CA GLU A 58 1.11 -1.29 -6.72
C GLU A 58 0.62 -0.25 -5.71
N GLY A 59 1.54 0.42 -5.01
CA GLY A 59 1.23 1.47 -4.05
C GLY A 59 1.15 2.83 -4.71
N ASP A 60 0.43 3.74 -4.05
CA ASP A 60 0.23 5.11 -4.53
C ASP A 60 1.46 6.02 -4.25
N GLU A 61 2.42 5.54 -3.46
CA GLU A 61 3.65 6.27 -3.12
C GLU A 61 4.88 5.72 -3.85
N THR A 62 5.95 6.51 -3.89
CA THR A 62 7.22 6.12 -4.53
C THR A 62 7.89 4.96 -3.77
N LEU A 63 8.18 3.88 -4.47
CA LEU A 63 8.97 2.75 -3.95
C LEU A 63 10.46 2.99 -4.19
N VAL A 64 11.26 2.97 -3.12
CA VAL A 64 12.74 3.00 -3.18
C VAL A 64 13.28 1.65 -2.73
N ILE A 65 14.02 0.96 -3.61
CA ILE A 65 14.63 -0.34 -3.32
C ILE A 65 16.12 -0.12 -3.05
N THR A 66 16.60 -0.62 -1.91
CA THR A 66 18.03 -0.64 -1.57
C THR A 66 18.43 -2.08 -1.25
N GLY A 67 19.67 -2.44 -1.60
CA GLY A 67 20.21 -3.77 -1.35
C GLY A 67 21.71 -3.71 -1.18
N THR A 68 22.23 -4.53 -0.27
CA THR A 68 23.68 -4.78 -0.12
C THR A 68 23.98 -6.16 -0.65
N HIS A 69 24.92 -6.26 -1.58
CA HIS A 69 25.47 -7.53 -2.03
C HIS A 69 26.59 -7.94 -1.05
N PRO A 70 26.49 -9.10 -0.36
CA PRO A 70 27.57 -9.61 0.49
C PRO A 70 28.76 -10.11 -0.32
#